data_AF-A0A1Y3FFV8-F1
#
_entry.id   AF-A0A1Y3FFV8-F1
#
_cell.length_a   1.000
_cell.length_b   1.000
_cell.length_c   1.000
_cell.angle_alpha   90.00
_cell.angle_beta   90.00
_cell.angle_gamma   90.00
#
_symmetry.space_group_name_H-M   'P 1'
#
loop_
_entity.id
_entity.type
_entity.pdbx_description
1 polymer ?
#
loop_
_entity_poly.entity_id
_entity_poly.type
_entity_poly.pdbx_seq_one_letter_code
_entity_poly.pdbx_strand_id
1 'polypeptide(L)'
;MQEQPGGRGAGGGDPLGGTGWQTGSTPGQLRAEVLTRAHALAALADAVAETHRGIASCRDDPSWSGRAHDAFVRALDDLAGRVALAGTLLHDAHPASGSTPGCPGAHA
;
A
#
# COMPACT_ATOMS: atom_id res chain seq x y z
N MET A 1 58.69 8.65 -6.64
CA MET A 1 57.46 8.84 -7.44
C MET A 1 56.46 7.84 -6.90
N GLN A 2 55.55 8.29 -6.02
CA GLN A 2 54.46 7.50 -5.45
C GLN A 2 53.15 8.18 -5.88
N GLU A 3 52.19 7.36 -6.32
CA GLU A 3 50.84 7.77 -6.67
C GLU A 3 49.98 7.88 -5.41
N GLN A 4 49.14 8.92 -5.30
CA GLN A 4 47.87 8.87 -4.56
C GLN A 4 46.81 9.72 -5.27
N PRO A 5 45.64 9.15 -5.59
CA PRO A 5 44.55 9.85 -6.28
C PRO A 5 43.72 10.70 -5.31
N GLY A 6 43.20 11.78 -5.87
CA GLY A 6 42.55 12.87 -5.16
C GLY A 6 41.25 12.49 -4.44
N GLY A 7 41.09 13.12 -3.28
CA GLY A 7 39.80 13.25 -2.62
C GLY A 7 38.87 14.20 -3.38
N ARG A 8 37.59 13.81 -3.42
CA ARG A 8 36.43 14.68 -3.62
C ARG A 8 35.30 14.02 -2.83
N GLY A 9 35.07 14.45 -1.58
CA GLY A 9 34.09 15.49 -1.25
C GLY A 9 32.68 14.89 -1.27
N ALA A 10 32.18 14.38 -0.14
CA ALA A 10 31.36 15.10 0.83
C ALA A 10 29.91 15.35 0.35
N GLY A 11 28.96 14.67 1.01
CA GLY A 11 27.52 14.81 0.87
C GLY A 11 26.88 13.58 1.52
N GLY A 12 26.74 13.52 2.84
CA GLY A 12 25.73 14.32 3.53
C GLY A 12 24.40 13.58 3.42
N GLY A 13 24.30 12.41 4.07
CA GLY A 13 23.07 11.63 4.09
C GLY A 13 22.00 12.37 4.88
N ASP A 14 20.95 12.77 4.19
CA ASP A 14 19.74 13.32 4.78
C ASP A 14 18.87 12.16 5.29
N PRO A 15 18.48 12.08 6.58
CA PRO A 15 17.65 10.99 7.10
C PRO A 15 16.18 11.06 6.66
N LEU A 16 15.81 12.04 5.83
CA LEU A 16 14.44 12.24 5.32
C LEU A 16 14.33 12.02 3.79
N GLY A 17 15.24 11.22 3.21
CA GLY A 17 15.24 10.85 1.80
C GLY A 17 13.94 10.16 1.34
N GLY A 18 12.97 10.97 0.96
CA GLY A 18 11.74 10.55 0.29
C GLY A 18 12.03 9.88 -1.06
N THR A 19 11.30 8.79 -1.28
CA THR A 19 10.90 8.24 -2.58
C THR A 19 12.02 8.04 -3.61
N GLY A 20 12.94 7.14 -3.33
CA GLY A 20 13.78 6.52 -4.35
C GLY A 20 13.01 5.47 -5.15
N TRP A 21 12.14 5.88 -6.08
CA TRP A 21 11.75 5.00 -7.19
C TRP A 21 12.91 4.99 -8.20
N GLN A 22 14.04 4.39 -7.83
CA GLN A 22 15.12 4.07 -8.76
C GLN A 22 16.12 3.13 -8.08
N THR A 23 16.39 2.01 -8.77
CA THR A 23 17.44 0.99 -8.50
C THR A 23 17.06 -0.16 -7.57
N GLY A 24 16.65 -1.29 -8.17
CA GLY A 24 16.91 -2.64 -7.64
C GLY A 24 16.25 -3.04 -6.32
N SER A 25 14.92 -3.02 -6.24
CA SER A 25 14.22 -3.68 -5.13
C SER A 25 14.41 -5.20 -5.22
N THR A 26 14.91 -5.80 -4.15
CA THR A 26 15.00 -7.26 -4.05
C THR A 26 13.59 -7.88 -4.03
N PRO A 27 13.41 -9.14 -4.48
CA PRO A 27 12.12 -9.83 -4.37
C PRO A 27 11.55 -9.83 -2.94
N GLY A 28 12.42 -9.90 -1.92
CA GLY A 28 12.02 -9.83 -0.51
C GLY A 28 11.46 -8.46 -0.11
N GLN A 29 12.07 -7.37 -0.58
CA GLN A 29 11.56 -6.01 -0.34
C GLN A 29 10.21 -5.78 -1.03
N LEU A 30 10.06 -6.22 -2.28
CA LEU A 30 8.78 -6.12 -2.99
C LEU A 30 7.67 -6.90 -2.26
N ARG A 31 7.97 -8.10 -1.76
CA ARG A 31 7.03 -8.87 -0.95
C ARG A 31 6.65 -8.17 0.35
N ALA A 32 7.62 -7.59 1.06
CA ALA A 32 7.38 -6.85 2.29
C ALA A 32 6.51 -5.60 2.05
N GLU A 33 6.72 -4.89 0.94
CA GLU A 33 5.88 -3.75 0.55
C GLU A 33 4.44 -4.17 0.25
N VAL A 34 4.24 -5.25 -0.51
CA VAL A 34 2.89 -5.77 -0.82
C VAL A 34 2.16 -6.16 0.47
N LEU A 35 2.84 -6.85 1.40
CA LEU A 35 2.26 -7.21 2.69
C LEU A 35 1.91 -5.98 3.53
N THR A 36 2.79 -4.97 3.53
CA THR A 36 2.53 -3.70 4.23
C THR A 36 1.32 -2.99 3.65
N ARG A 37 1.21 -2.91 2.31
CA ARG A 37 0.05 -2.32 1.63
C ARG A 37 -1.23 -3.10 1.92
N ALA A 38 -1.16 -4.43 1.91
CA ALA A 38 -2.31 -5.29 2.21
C ALA A 38 -2.79 -5.08 3.65
N HIS A 39 -1.86 -5.00 4.60
CA HIS A 39 -2.19 -4.72 6.00
C HIS A 39 -2.82 -3.34 6.19
N ALA A 40 -2.28 -2.31 5.53
CA ALA A 40 -2.85 -0.96 5.59
C ALA A 40 -4.27 -0.91 5.01
N LEU A 41 -4.54 -1.62 3.91
CA LEU A 41 -5.87 -1.72 3.32
C LEU A 41 -6.85 -2.47 4.22
N ALA A 42 -6.42 -3.55 4.87
CA ALA A 42 -7.24 -4.28 5.84
C ALA A 42 -7.60 -3.38 7.03
N ALA A 43 -6.63 -2.69 7.62
CA ALA A 43 -6.87 -1.76 8.72
C ALA A 43 -7.83 -0.63 8.34
N LEU A 44 -7.72 -0.12 7.11
CA LEU A 44 -8.64 0.90 6.60
C LEU A 44 -10.05 0.33 6.39
N ALA A 45 -10.18 -0.89 5.87
CA ALA A 45 -11.48 -1.55 5.71
C ALA A 45 -12.17 -1.77 7.07
N ASP A 46 -11.42 -2.20 8.09
CA ASP A 46 -11.93 -2.37 9.45
C ASP A 46 -12.41 -1.04 10.04
N ALA A 47 -11.65 0.04 9.86
CA ALA A 47 -12.02 1.37 10.33
C ALA A 47 -13.29 1.89 9.65
N VAL A 48 -13.45 1.67 8.34
CA VAL A 48 -14.67 2.03 7.60
C VAL A 48 -15.87 1.21 8.10
N ALA A 49 -15.69 -0.09 8.31
CA ALA A 49 -16.74 -0.97 8.83
C ALA A 49 -17.16 -0.61 10.26
N GLU A 50 -16.22 -0.26 11.13
CA GLU A 50 -16.50 0.26 12.48
C GLU A 50 -17.27 1.58 12.40
N THR A 51 -16.87 2.49 11.51
CA THR A 51 -17.56 3.77 11.30
C THR A 51 -19.00 3.56 10.83
N HIS A 52 -19.24 2.62 9.90
CA HIS A 52 -20.58 2.23 9.47
C HIS A 52 -21.45 1.73 10.63
N ARG A 53 -20.89 0.87 11.50
CA ARG A 53 -21.61 0.35 12.67
C ARG A 53 -21.95 1.47 13.66
N GLY A 54 -21.01 2.38 13.91
CA GLY A 54 -21.24 3.57 14.72
C GLY A 54 -22.37 4.43 14.17
N ILE A 55 -22.38 4.67 12.85
CA ILE A 55 -23.45 5.46 12.22
C ILE A 55 -24.80 4.77 12.29
N ALA A 56 -24.84 3.48 11.98
CA ALA A 56 -26.08 2.72 12.03
C ALA A 56 -26.72 2.75 13.43
N SER A 57 -25.90 2.78 14.49
CA SER A 57 -26.40 2.88 15.87
C SER A 57 -27.10 4.20 16.20
N CYS A 58 -26.78 5.28 15.46
CA CYS A 58 -27.37 6.61 15.64
C CYS A 58 -28.50 6.90 14.63
N ARG A 59 -28.95 5.90 13.85
CA ARG A 59 -29.94 6.08 12.77
C ARG A 59 -31.27 6.66 13.26
N ASP A 60 -31.67 6.30 14.47
CA ASP A 60 -32.95 6.73 15.06
C ASP A 60 -32.81 8.05 15.84
N ASP A 61 -31.63 8.67 15.89
CA ASP A 61 -31.40 9.97 16.52
C ASP A 61 -31.85 11.10 15.57
N PRO A 62 -32.91 11.86 15.90
CA PRO A 62 -33.41 12.94 15.05
C PRO A 62 -32.39 14.07 14.87
N SER A 63 -31.48 14.28 15.84
CA SER A 63 -30.43 15.29 15.77
C SER A 63 -29.36 14.98 14.72
N TRP A 64 -29.33 13.73 14.27
CA TRP A 64 -28.35 13.20 13.33
C TRP A 64 -28.93 12.83 11.97
N SER A 65 -30.14 13.32 11.68
CA SER A 65 -30.86 13.11 10.42
C SER A 65 -30.64 14.25 9.41
N GLY A 66 -30.83 13.96 8.12
CA GLY A 66 -30.89 14.95 7.05
C GLY A 66 -29.72 14.95 6.07
N ARG A 67 -29.65 15.98 5.20
CA ARG A 67 -28.78 15.97 4.02
C ARG A 67 -27.29 15.78 4.31
N ALA A 68 -26.80 16.29 5.43
CA ALA A 68 -25.40 16.14 5.83
C ALA A 68 -25.09 14.69 6.22
N HIS A 69 -25.99 14.03 6.96
CA HIS A 69 -25.90 12.61 7.28
C HIS A 69 -25.90 11.76 6.00
N ASP A 70 -26.88 11.98 5.11
CA ASP A 70 -26.96 11.23 3.86
C ASP A 70 -25.69 11.39 2.99
N ALA A 71 -25.11 12.59 2.97
CA ALA A 71 -23.87 12.85 2.25
C ALA A 71 -22.68 12.13 2.88
N PHE A 72 -22.62 12.08 4.22
CA PHE A 72 -21.58 11.36 4.94
C PHE A 72 -21.67 9.84 4.73
N VAL A 73 -22.88 9.26 4.81
CA VAL A 73 -23.11 7.84 4.50
C VAL A 73 -22.67 7.51 3.08
N ARG A 74 -23.09 8.31 2.08
CA ARG A 74 -22.66 8.11 0.69
C ARG A 74 -21.15 8.20 0.52
N ALA A 75 -20.48 9.11 1.21
CA ALA A 75 -19.03 9.25 1.14
C ALA A 75 -18.31 8.03 1.77
N LEU A 76 -18.87 7.45 2.82
CA LEU A 76 -18.34 6.24 3.44
C LEU A 76 -18.55 5.00 2.58
N ASP A 77 -19.73 4.85 1.96
CA ASP A 77 -19.99 3.77 1.01
C ASP A 77 -19.01 3.81 -0.17
N ASP A 78 -18.78 5.01 -0.71
CA ASP A 78 -17.82 5.22 -1.80
C ASP A 78 -16.38 4.92 -1.34
N LEU A 79 -15.99 5.36 -0.14
CA LEU A 79 -14.68 5.01 0.43
C LEU A 79 -14.52 3.49 0.58
N ALA A 80 -15.55 2.79 1.09
CA ALA A 80 -15.54 1.34 1.22
C ALA A 80 -15.33 0.67 -0.14
N GLY A 81 -16.04 1.14 -1.17
CA GLY A 81 -15.88 0.65 -2.55
C GLY A 81 -14.47 0.84 -3.10
N ARG A 82 -13.85 2.00 -2.86
CA ARG A 82 -12.47 2.26 -3.28
C ARG A 82 -11.45 1.39 -2.55
N VAL A 83 -11.64 1.15 -1.25
CA VAL A 83 -10.77 0.27 -0.44
C VAL A 83 -10.86 -1.17 -0.94
N ALA A 84 -12.07 -1.66 -1.21
CA ALA A 84 -12.28 -2.97 -1.79
C ALA A 84 -11.58 -3.12 -3.16
N LEU A 85 -11.75 -2.13 -4.05
CA LEU A 85 -11.07 -2.10 -5.34
C LEU A 85 -9.54 -2.07 -5.22
N ALA A 86 -9.00 -1.29 -4.28
CA ALA A 86 -7.56 -1.27 -4.03
C ALA A 86 -7.06 -2.64 -3.55
N GLY A 87 -7.84 -3.34 -2.73
CA GLY A 87 -7.56 -4.71 -2.29
C GLY A 87 -7.51 -5.71 -3.45
N THR A 88 -8.48 -5.66 -4.37
CA THR A 88 -8.49 -6.54 -5.55
C THR A 88 -7.31 -6.25 -6.47
N LEU A 89 -7.01 -4.97 -6.74
CA LEU A 89 -5.87 -4.58 -7.58
C LEU A 89 -4.54 -5.03 -6.96
N LEU A 90 -4.39 -4.95 -5.64
CA LEU A 90 -3.20 -5.42 -4.95
C LEU A 90 -3.07 -6.94 -5.01
N HIS A 91 -4.19 -7.66 -4.94
CA HIS A 91 -4.22 -9.12 -5.09
C HIS A 91 -3.85 -9.53 -6.52
N ASP A 92 -4.43 -8.89 -7.54
CA ASP A 92 -4.18 -9.19 -8.96
C ASP A 92 -2.75 -8.83 -9.38
N ALA A 93 -2.16 -7.81 -8.76
CA ALA A 93 -0.76 -7.46 -8.96
C ALA A 93 0.22 -8.48 -8.36
N HIS A 94 -0.25 -9.43 -7.56
CA HIS A 94 0.58 -10.51 -7.05
C HIS A 94 0.77 -11.56 -8.16
N PRO A 95 1.96 -11.71 -8.76
CA PRO A 95 2.16 -12.71 -9.79
C PRO A 95 1.88 -14.10 -9.21
N ALA A 96 1.05 -14.89 -9.90
CA ALA A 96 0.81 -16.27 -9.57
C ALA A 96 2.15 -16.97 -9.37
N SER A 97 2.34 -17.57 -8.19
CA SER A 97 3.52 -18.36 -7.85
C SER A 97 3.53 -19.62 -8.73
N GLY A 98 4.01 -19.52 -9.96
CA GLY A 98 3.91 -20.63 -10.89
C GLY A 98 4.20 -20.26 -12.33
N SER A 99 5.40 -19.75 -12.61
CA SER A 99 6.07 -19.90 -13.91
C SER A 99 7.52 -19.46 -13.74
N THR A 100 8.32 -20.27 -13.06
CA THR A 100 9.74 -20.34 -13.42
C THR A 100 9.78 -20.97 -14.82
N PRO A 101 10.28 -20.27 -15.86
CA PRO A 101 10.70 -20.95 -17.06
C PRO A 101 11.81 -21.90 -16.62
N GLY A 102 11.57 -23.21 -16.71
CA GLY A 102 12.56 -24.20 -16.34
C GLY A 102 13.89 -23.88 -17.02
N CYS A 103 14.97 -23.80 -16.26
CA CYS A 103 16.32 -23.65 -16.79
C CYS A 103 16.59 -24.80 -17.78
N PRO A 104 16.68 -24.57 -19.10
CA PRO A 104 17.16 -25.59 -20.01
C PRO A 104 18.67 -25.37 -20.13
N GLY A 105 19.46 -26.15 -19.40
CA GLY A 105 20.91 -26.05 -19.52
C GLY A 105 21.73 -26.63 -18.38
N ALA A 106 21.44 -27.87 -17.97
CA ALA A 106 22.40 -28.68 -17.24
C ALA A 106 22.49 -30.04 -17.94
N HIS A 107 23.12 -30.04 -19.12
CA HIS A 107 23.57 -31.27 -19.77
C HIS A 107 24.99 -31.10 -20.28
N ALA A 108 25.84 -32.00 -19.76
CA ALA A 108 27.21 -32.38 -20.12
C ALA A 108 28.32 -31.34 -19.89
#